data_AF-A0A9N9RM17-F1
#
_entry.id   AF-A0A9N9RM17-F1
#
_cell.length_a   1.000
_cell.length_b   1.000
_cell.length_c   1.000
_cell.angle_alpha   90.00
_cell.angle_beta   90.00
_cell.angle_gamma   90.00
#
_symmetry.space_group_name_H-M   'P 1'
#
loop_
_entity.id
_entity.type
_entity.pdbx_description
1 polymer ?
#
loop_
_entity_poly.entity_id
_entity_poly.type
_entity_poly.pdbx_seq_one_letter_code
_entity_poly.pdbx_strand_id
1 'polypeptide(L)'
;MIEINFDDFFEPEEENEEEDFDFIDPGILQQFKQQKVSIEKIQKEIFNFDEKDEGDARSEKAIRNFEFQIQVSRVLQIFDEMIKKIKTLLCIQEFIKDRELMRKYFKDEDIEDLKRYCSSHTYESDLNNLIEERNVNRLIQMLLSTNLHLHTDQYKDNISLQKKLFLSSIKELRNIIYSRLQLTAPKELKKEQILHQMWKKYEKTKDKLTSLREKWIYRKENFEEKMQNKYELIEKYKKEIDILKKESEIEIESQIQQSNVNIIDFCKTKDNAIEIKYNMAEDSKEAYKQLLNKNLTKEKRLREQKAKAIQGLQIILNKYDVEVGEERTKELEELHNALDLQRKEFTVWKDTVFEPQIELHARLMQEKTDTERMEMEQSMLIFMMNRSARILQKCWRTMVAKRKKKKSRRGKKK
;
A
#
# COMPACT_ATOMS: atom_id res chain seq x y z
N MET A 1 -8.56 10.83 21.44
CA MET A 1 -8.52 9.49 20.83
C MET A 1 -9.59 8.68 21.52
N ILE A 2 -10.75 8.62 20.89
CA ILE A 2 -11.84 7.73 21.30
C ILE A 2 -11.62 6.49 20.42
N GLU A 3 -11.21 5.39 21.03
CA GLU A 3 -11.09 4.10 20.35
C GLU A 3 -12.51 3.66 19.98
N ILE A 4 -12.90 3.94 18.73
CA ILE A 4 -14.11 3.38 18.14
C ILE A 4 -13.78 1.93 17.84
N ASN A 5 -14.31 1.03 18.67
CA ASN A 5 -14.14 -0.40 18.54
C ASN A 5 -14.91 -0.87 17.29
N PHE A 6 -14.19 -1.17 16.21
CA PHE A 6 -14.76 -1.56 14.92
C PHE A 6 -15.43 -2.96 14.96
N ASP A 7 -15.23 -3.71 16.04
CA ASP A 7 -15.80 -5.04 16.23
C ASP A 7 -17.30 -5.00 16.59
N ASP A 8 -17.85 -3.87 17.05
CA ASP A 8 -19.28 -3.74 17.36
C ASP A 8 -20.15 -3.42 16.13
N PHE A 9 -19.56 -3.18 14.95
CA PHE A 9 -20.31 -2.86 13.72
C PHE A 9 -20.56 -4.07 12.82
N PHE A 10 -19.95 -5.21 13.15
CA PHE A 10 -20.15 -6.49 12.49
C PHE A 10 -20.44 -7.54 13.56
N GLU A 11 -21.49 -7.38 14.35
CA GLU A 11 -22.18 -8.58 14.84
C GLU A 11 -22.85 -9.20 13.61
N PRO A 12 -22.36 -10.34 13.08
CA PRO A 12 -23.16 -11.07 12.13
C PRO A 12 -24.42 -11.44 12.90
N GLU A 13 -25.58 -10.94 12.46
CA GLU A 13 -26.82 -11.60 12.81
C GLU A 13 -26.59 -13.07 12.45
N GLU A 14 -26.54 -13.93 13.46
CA GLU A 14 -26.64 -15.38 13.32
C GLU A 14 -28.03 -15.68 12.73
N GLU A 15 -28.28 -15.26 11.49
CA GLU A 15 -29.21 -15.94 10.62
C GLU A 15 -28.68 -17.36 10.56
N ASN A 16 -29.44 -18.31 11.11
CA ASN A 16 -29.24 -19.72 10.92
C ASN A 16 -29.28 -20.01 9.41
N GLU A 17 -28.16 -19.79 8.71
CA GLU A 17 -27.96 -20.00 7.27
C GLU A 17 -27.77 -21.49 6.94
N GLU A 18 -28.42 -22.37 7.69
CA GLU A 18 -28.59 -23.79 7.35
C GLU A 18 -30.02 -24.08 6.83
N GLU A 19 -30.72 -23.09 6.30
CA GLU A 19 -31.88 -23.37 5.44
C GLU A 19 -31.42 -23.65 4.00
N ASP A 20 -30.94 -24.88 3.82
CA ASP A 20 -30.88 -25.68 2.60
C ASP A 20 -31.22 -24.94 1.29
N PHE A 21 -30.18 -24.46 0.61
CA PHE A 21 -30.18 -24.09 -0.81
C PHE A 21 -30.29 -25.30 -1.76
N ASP A 22 -30.81 -26.44 -1.29
CA ASP A 22 -31.11 -27.59 -2.13
C ASP A 22 -32.44 -27.34 -2.85
N PHE A 23 -32.33 -26.74 -4.03
CA PHE A 23 -33.43 -26.45 -4.98
C PHE A 23 -34.25 -27.70 -5.36
N ILE A 24 -33.77 -28.89 -5.03
CA ILE A 24 -34.46 -30.16 -5.19
C ILE A 24 -34.33 -30.94 -3.88
N ASP A 25 -35.39 -30.89 -3.06
CA ASP A 25 -35.54 -31.73 -1.86
C ASP A 25 -35.22 -33.20 -2.22
N PRO A 26 -34.16 -33.80 -1.65
CA PRO A 26 -33.76 -35.18 -1.93
C PRO A 26 -34.91 -36.18 -1.72
N GLY A 27 -35.85 -35.85 -0.82
CA GLY A 27 -37.06 -36.63 -0.59
C GLY A 27 -37.99 -36.69 -1.81
N ILE A 28 -38.06 -35.64 -2.62
CA ILE A 28 -38.88 -35.61 -3.85
C ILE A 28 -38.28 -36.55 -4.90
N LEU A 29 -36.95 -36.53 -5.08
CA LEU A 29 -36.23 -37.44 -5.98
C LEU A 29 -36.40 -38.91 -5.57
N GLN A 30 -36.38 -39.19 -4.28
CA GLN A 30 -36.58 -40.54 -3.74
C GLN A 30 -38.02 -41.02 -3.92
N GLN A 31 -39.01 -40.13 -3.77
CA GLN A 31 -40.43 -40.43 -4.03
C GLN A 31 -40.69 -40.75 -5.51
N PHE A 32 -40.08 -40.03 -6.45
CA PHE A 32 -40.18 -40.35 -7.88
C PHE A 32 -39.59 -41.72 -8.22
N LYS A 33 -38.44 -42.08 -7.63
CA LYS A 33 -37.84 -43.41 -7.80
C LYS A 33 -38.75 -44.52 -7.24
N GLN A 34 -39.38 -44.32 -6.07
CA GLN A 34 -40.31 -45.29 -5.48
C GLN A 34 -41.61 -45.45 -6.29
N GLN A 35 -42.13 -44.36 -6.86
CA GLN A 35 -43.32 -44.43 -7.72
C GLN A 35 -43.03 -45.19 -9.01
N LYS A 36 -41.85 -45.01 -9.63
CA LYS A 36 -41.44 -45.76 -10.82
C LYS A 36 -41.40 -47.27 -10.55
N VAL A 37 -40.80 -47.69 -9.44
CA VAL A 37 -40.76 -49.10 -9.00
C VAL A 37 -42.18 -49.65 -8.74
N SER A 38 -43.07 -48.84 -8.17
CA SER A 38 -44.46 -49.25 -7.91
C SER A 38 -45.26 -49.44 -9.21
N ILE A 39 -45.05 -48.60 -10.22
CA ILE A 39 -45.68 -48.74 -11.55
C ILE A 39 -45.19 -50.01 -12.25
N GLU A 40 -43.87 -50.27 -12.22
CA GLU A 40 -43.30 -51.49 -12.79
C GLU A 40 -43.81 -52.76 -12.09
N LYS A 41 -44.04 -52.71 -10.78
CA LYS A 41 -44.62 -53.83 -10.01
C LYS A 41 -46.08 -54.10 -10.37
N ILE A 42 -46.88 -53.04 -10.56
CA ILE A 42 -48.28 -53.17 -11.00
C ILE A 42 -48.35 -53.67 -12.45
N GLN A 43 -47.47 -53.22 -13.34
CA GLN A 43 -47.40 -53.73 -14.72
C GLN A 43 -47.06 -55.22 -14.76
N LYS A 44 -46.14 -55.68 -13.89
CA LYS A 44 -45.82 -57.11 -13.74
C LYS A 44 -46.97 -57.92 -13.15
N GLU A 45 -47.74 -57.37 -12.21
CA GLU A 45 -48.97 -58.02 -11.72
C GLU A 45 -50.03 -58.14 -12.81
N ILE A 46 -50.21 -57.13 -13.66
CA ILE A 46 -51.17 -57.19 -14.78
C ILE A 46 -50.80 -58.28 -15.80
N PHE A 47 -49.51 -58.51 -16.07
CA PHE A 47 -49.05 -59.48 -17.07
C PHE A 47 -48.89 -60.93 -16.55
N ASN A 48 -48.71 -61.14 -15.25
CA ASN A 48 -48.44 -62.48 -14.68
C ASN A 48 -49.66 -63.13 -13.96
N PHE A 49 -50.87 -62.60 -14.14
CA PHE A 49 -52.04 -63.04 -13.36
C PHE A 49 -52.85 -64.21 -13.97
N ASP A 50 -52.40 -64.77 -15.10
CA ASP A 50 -53.06 -65.93 -15.72
C ASP A 50 -52.88 -67.25 -14.92
N GLU A 51 -52.00 -67.32 -13.91
CA GLU A 51 -51.61 -68.61 -13.28
C GLU A 51 -52.02 -68.85 -11.82
N LYS A 52 -52.57 -67.87 -11.08
CA LYS A 52 -52.64 -67.98 -9.60
C LYS A 52 -53.99 -68.21 -8.93
N ASP A 53 -55.11 -68.22 -9.64
CA ASP A 53 -56.45 -68.37 -9.05
C ASP A 53 -57.20 -69.65 -9.50
N GLU A 54 -56.51 -70.79 -9.61
CA GLU A 54 -57.13 -72.09 -9.91
C GLU A 54 -57.04 -73.10 -8.73
N GLY A 55 -57.66 -72.71 -7.61
CA GLY A 55 -58.00 -73.62 -6.51
C GLY A 55 -59.52 -73.88 -6.46
N ASP A 56 -59.90 -75.16 -6.52
CA ASP A 56 -61.17 -75.72 -6.01
C ASP A 56 -62.52 -75.57 -6.75
N ALA A 57 -62.54 -75.47 -8.08
CA ALA A 57 -63.77 -75.69 -8.88
C ALA A 57 -63.57 -76.62 -10.10
N ARG A 58 -62.69 -77.64 -9.96
CA ARG A 58 -61.99 -78.30 -11.06
C ARG A 58 -62.76 -79.29 -11.94
N SER A 59 -64.06 -79.53 -11.73
CA SER A 59 -64.84 -80.39 -12.64
C SER A 59 -65.69 -79.56 -13.60
N GLU A 60 -66.77 -78.94 -13.14
CA GLU A 60 -67.71 -78.26 -14.04
C GLU A 60 -67.17 -76.96 -14.66
N LYS A 61 -66.34 -76.20 -13.93
CA LYS A 61 -65.76 -74.95 -14.45
C LYS A 61 -64.67 -75.24 -15.49
N ALA A 62 -63.90 -76.31 -15.26
CA ALA A 62 -62.91 -76.80 -16.21
C ALA A 62 -63.59 -77.35 -17.48
N ILE A 63 -64.70 -78.09 -17.35
CA ILE A 63 -65.48 -78.58 -18.49
C ILE A 63 -66.07 -77.40 -19.29
N ARG A 64 -66.69 -76.42 -18.62
CA ARG A 64 -67.20 -75.21 -19.28
C ARG A 64 -66.10 -74.38 -19.95
N ASN A 65 -64.93 -74.25 -19.32
CA ASN A 65 -63.77 -73.61 -19.93
C ASN A 65 -63.24 -74.39 -21.14
N PHE A 66 -63.23 -75.72 -21.08
CA PHE A 66 -62.80 -76.58 -22.18
C PHE A 66 -63.77 -76.49 -23.37
N GLU A 67 -65.08 -76.56 -23.12
CA GLU A 67 -66.12 -76.34 -24.13
C GLU A 67 -66.03 -74.94 -24.75
N PHE A 68 -65.77 -73.91 -23.93
CA PHE A 68 -65.54 -72.56 -24.41
C PHE A 68 -64.30 -72.47 -25.31
N GLN A 69 -63.16 -73.04 -24.92
CA GLN A 69 -61.96 -73.09 -25.75
C GLN A 69 -62.19 -73.86 -27.06
N ILE A 70 -63.01 -74.93 -27.04
CA ILE A 70 -63.42 -75.63 -28.27
C ILE A 70 -64.26 -74.71 -29.17
N GLN A 71 -65.22 -73.96 -28.61
CA GLN A 71 -66.03 -73.01 -29.39
C GLN A 71 -65.17 -71.90 -29.99
N VAL A 72 -64.24 -71.33 -29.21
CA VAL A 72 -63.27 -70.34 -29.70
C VAL A 72 -62.42 -70.93 -30.82
N SER A 73 -61.89 -72.15 -30.64
CA SER A 73 -61.12 -72.84 -31.68
C SER A 73 -61.93 -73.06 -32.96
N ARG A 74 -63.22 -73.44 -32.85
CA ARG A 74 -64.10 -73.61 -34.02
C ARG A 74 -64.29 -72.29 -34.78
N VAL A 75 -64.55 -71.20 -34.06
CA VAL A 75 -64.71 -69.88 -34.68
C VAL A 75 -63.41 -69.45 -35.37
N LEU A 76 -62.26 -69.61 -34.71
CA LEU A 76 -60.97 -69.29 -35.32
C LEU A 76 -60.65 -70.14 -36.55
N GLN A 77 -61.02 -71.43 -36.53
CA GLN A 77 -60.87 -72.31 -37.69
C GLN A 77 -61.68 -71.81 -38.89
N ILE A 78 -62.92 -71.34 -38.68
CA ILE A 78 -63.73 -70.71 -39.73
C ILE A 78 -63.01 -69.49 -40.30
N PHE A 79 -62.45 -68.63 -39.44
CA PHE A 79 -61.67 -67.46 -39.89
C PHE A 79 -60.39 -67.86 -40.63
N ASP A 80 -59.70 -68.91 -40.20
CA ASP A 80 -58.49 -69.43 -40.87
C ASP A 80 -58.81 -70.01 -42.24
N GLU A 81 -59.91 -70.75 -42.36
CA GLU A 81 -60.41 -71.25 -43.64
C GLU A 81 -60.85 -70.11 -44.55
N MET A 82 -61.56 -69.11 -44.02
CA MET A 82 -61.96 -67.93 -44.75
C MET A 82 -60.74 -67.15 -45.26
N ILE A 83 -59.71 -66.96 -44.43
CA ILE A 83 -58.45 -66.32 -44.84
C ILE A 83 -57.76 -67.14 -45.94
N LYS A 84 -57.71 -68.47 -45.83
CA LYS A 84 -57.14 -69.35 -46.87
C LYS A 84 -57.91 -69.21 -48.19
N LYS A 85 -59.24 -69.26 -48.15
CA LYS A 85 -60.12 -69.13 -49.31
C LYS A 85 -59.97 -67.76 -49.99
N ILE A 86 -60.00 -66.68 -49.21
CA ILE A 86 -59.82 -65.31 -49.72
C ILE A 86 -58.42 -65.14 -50.32
N LYS A 87 -57.36 -65.68 -49.71
CA LYS A 87 -56.02 -65.69 -50.31
C LYS A 87 -56.01 -66.38 -51.67
N THR A 88 -56.61 -67.57 -51.77
CA THR A 88 -56.70 -68.30 -53.05
C THR A 88 -57.40 -67.46 -54.10
N LEU A 89 -58.54 -66.84 -53.76
CA LEU A 89 -59.29 -65.98 -54.68
C LEU A 89 -58.47 -64.77 -55.15
N LEU A 90 -57.72 -64.13 -54.25
CA LEU A 90 -56.91 -62.96 -54.57
C LEU A 90 -55.72 -63.29 -55.49
N CYS A 91 -55.22 -64.54 -55.44
CA CYS A 91 -54.13 -65.07 -56.27
C CYS A 91 -54.58 -65.65 -57.61
N ILE A 92 -55.88 -65.76 -57.90
CA ILE A 92 -56.39 -66.42 -59.12
C ILE A 92 -55.76 -65.87 -60.39
N GLN A 93 -55.65 -64.54 -60.50
CA GLN A 93 -55.08 -63.88 -61.67
C GLN A 93 -53.62 -64.27 -61.92
N GLU A 94 -52.88 -64.60 -60.87
CA GLU A 94 -51.49 -65.07 -60.98
C GLU A 94 -51.43 -66.57 -61.26
N PHE A 95 -52.33 -67.37 -60.65
CA PHE A 95 -52.45 -68.80 -60.97
C PHE A 95 -52.79 -69.02 -62.45
N ILE A 96 -53.67 -68.22 -63.03
CA ILE A 96 -54.06 -68.31 -64.44
C ILE A 96 -52.88 -68.09 -65.39
N LYS A 97 -51.87 -67.30 -65.00
CA LYS A 97 -50.64 -67.11 -65.79
C LYS A 97 -49.75 -68.35 -65.78
N ASP A 98 -49.83 -69.16 -64.72
CA ASP A 98 -49.13 -70.43 -64.59
C ASP A 98 -49.94 -71.59 -65.18
N ARG A 99 -49.73 -71.86 -66.48
CA ARG A 99 -50.44 -72.92 -67.20
C ARG A 99 -50.20 -74.32 -66.64
N GLU A 100 -49.03 -74.58 -66.08
CA GLU A 100 -48.70 -75.91 -65.56
C GLU A 100 -49.46 -76.18 -64.26
N LEU A 101 -49.53 -75.18 -63.38
CA LEU A 101 -50.30 -75.26 -62.15
C LEU A 101 -51.81 -75.41 -62.44
N MET A 102 -52.36 -74.63 -63.36
CA MET A 102 -53.79 -74.66 -63.67
C MET A 102 -54.23 -75.97 -64.33
N ARG A 103 -53.44 -76.54 -65.24
CA ARG A 103 -53.72 -77.84 -65.87
C ARG A 103 -53.72 -79.01 -64.89
N LYS A 104 -53.04 -78.87 -63.75
CA LYS A 104 -53.02 -79.90 -62.70
C LYS A 104 -54.35 -79.98 -61.94
N TYR A 105 -55.08 -78.88 -61.84
CA TYR A 105 -56.30 -78.79 -61.02
C TYR A 105 -57.59 -78.59 -61.82
N PHE A 106 -57.50 -78.15 -63.09
CA PHE A 106 -58.65 -77.85 -63.94
C PHE A 106 -58.49 -78.41 -65.35
N LYS A 107 -59.62 -78.63 -66.04
CA LYS A 107 -59.63 -78.97 -67.47
C LYS A 107 -59.35 -77.72 -68.32
N ASP A 108 -58.83 -77.89 -69.53
CA ASP A 108 -58.52 -76.76 -70.42
C ASP A 108 -59.76 -75.86 -70.71
N GLU A 109 -60.96 -76.44 -70.75
CA GLU A 109 -62.24 -75.70 -70.86
C GLU A 109 -62.47 -74.77 -69.66
N ASP A 110 -62.30 -75.27 -68.44
CA ASP A 110 -62.48 -74.50 -67.20
C ASP A 110 -61.42 -73.39 -67.07
N ILE A 111 -60.21 -73.63 -67.58
CA ILE A 111 -59.12 -72.64 -67.57
C ILE A 111 -59.42 -71.48 -68.52
N GLU A 112 -59.96 -71.76 -69.70
CA GLU A 112 -60.38 -70.71 -70.64
C GLU A 112 -61.58 -69.91 -70.10
N ASP A 113 -62.53 -70.56 -69.42
CA ASP A 113 -63.62 -69.87 -68.73
C ASP A 113 -63.11 -68.95 -67.61
N LEU A 114 -62.14 -69.40 -66.82
CA LEU A 114 -61.50 -68.58 -65.78
C LEU A 114 -60.69 -67.41 -66.35
N LYS A 115 -60.01 -67.60 -67.47
CA LYS A 115 -59.31 -66.53 -68.20
C LYS A 115 -60.28 -65.48 -68.70
N ARG A 116 -61.37 -65.90 -69.35
CA ARG A 116 -62.44 -65.01 -69.81
C ARG A 116 -63.00 -64.21 -68.65
N TYR A 117 -63.31 -64.88 -67.53
CA TYR A 117 -63.80 -64.22 -66.33
C TYR A 117 -62.82 -63.17 -65.78
N CYS A 118 -61.55 -63.53 -65.57
CA CYS A 118 -60.55 -62.61 -65.02
C CYS A 118 -60.18 -61.46 -65.97
N SER A 119 -60.42 -61.61 -67.28
CA SER A 119 -60.13 -60.59 -68.30
C SER A 119 -61.34 -59.68 -68.58
N SER A 120 -62.56 -60.16 -68.31
CA SER A 120 -63.83 -59.45 -68.59
C SER A 120 -64.17 -58.32 -67.60
N HIS A 121 -63.57 -58.29 -66.41
CA HIS A 121 -63.91 -57.30 -65.37
C HIS A 121 -63.09 -56.00 -65.50
N THR A 122 -63.32 -55.25 -66.58
CA THR A 122 -63.31 -53.78 -66.54
C THR A 122 -64.70 -53.32 -66.10
N TYR A 123 -64.77 -52.49 -65.06
CA TYR A 123 -65.90 -52.26 -64.15
C TYR A 123 -67.18 -51.58 -64.70
N GLU A 124 -67.59 -51.82 -65.96
CA GLU A 124 -68.72 -51.07 -66.55
C GLU A 124 -69.73 -51.84 -67.42
N SER A 125 -69.73 -53.18 -67.50
CA SER A 125 -70.78 -53.90 -68.27
C SER A 125 -71.56 -54.94 -67.45
N ASP A 126 -72.87 -54.69 -67.36
CA ASP A 126 -74.00 -55.63 -67.35
C ASP A 126 -74.30 -56.47 -66.10
N LEU A 127 -75.15 -55.89 -65.25
CA LEU A 127 -75.94 -56.58 -64.21
C LEU A 127 -77.10 -57.45 -64.75
N ASN A 128 -77.16 -57.74 -66.06
CA ASN A 128 -78.35 -58.33 -66.69
C ASN A 128 -78.24 -59.82 -67.09
N ASN A 129 -77.13 -60.51 -66.81
CA ASN A 129 -76.97 -61.92 -67.16
C ASN A 129 -77.04 -62.86 -65.94
N LEU A 130 -78.24 -63.26 -65.52
CA LEU A 130 -78.49 -64.33 -64.51
C LEU A 130 -77.78 -65.68 -64.86
N ILE A 131 -77.41 -65.87 -66.12
CA ILE A 131 -76.67 -67.04 -66.62
C ILE A 131 -75.17 -66.93 -66.27
N GLU A 132 -74.61 -65.72 -66.26
CA GLU A 132 -73.22 -65.48 -65.87
C GLU A 132 -73.03 -65.65 -64.36
N GLU A 133 -73.99 -65.22 -63.52
CA GLU A 133 -73.92 -65.44 -62.06
C GLU A 133 -73.90 -66.92 -61.65
N ARG A 134 -74.65 -67.80 -62.34
CA ARG A 134 -74.61 -69.25 -62.07
C ARG A 134 -73.29 -69.89 -62.46
N ASN A 135 -72.69 -69.44 -63.57
CA ASN A 135 -71.41 -69.93 -64.04
C ASN A 135 -70.25 -69.43 -63.15
N VAL A 136 -70.31 -68.18 -62.70
CA VAL A 136 -69.34 -67.60 -61.76
C VAL A 136 -69.38 -68.29 -60.40
N ASN A 137 -70.58 -68.57 -59.86
CA ASN A 137 -70.71 -69.31 -58.61
C ASN A 137 -70.19 -70.75 -58.73
N ARG A 138 -70.41 -71.42 -59.87
CA ARG A 138 -69.81 -72.74 -60.14
C ARG A 138 -68.28 -72.68 -60.19
N LEU A 139 -67.72 -71.69 -60.89
CA LEU A 139 -66.27 -71.49 -61.01
C LEU A 139 -65.62 -71.15 -59.66
N ILE A 140 -66.24 -70.26 -58.87
CA ILE A 140 -65.80 -69.94 -57.51
C ILE A 140 -65.87 -71.17 -56.61
N GLN A 141 -66.94 -71.97 -56.67
CA GLN A 141 -67.02 -73.20 -55.88
C GLN A 141 -65.94 -74.21 -56.28
N MET A 142 -65.66 -74.37 -57.57
CA MET A 142 -64.57 -75.22 -58.06
C MET A 142 -63.18 -74.73 -57.60
N LEU A 143 -62.96 -73.41 -57.61
CA LEU A 143 -61.73 -72.79 -57.10
C LEU A 143 -61.57 -72.94 -55.58
N LEU A 144 -62.68 -72.92 -54.84
CA LEU A 144 -62.69 -73.04 -53.39
C LEU A 144 -62.63 -74.50 -52.92
N SER A 145 -63.03 -75.47 -53.75
CA SER A 145 -62.94 -76.91 -53.45
C SER A 145 -61.59 -77.54 -53.80
N THR A 146 -60.71 -76.82 -54.48
CA THR A 146 -59.40 -77.32 -54.93
C THR A 146 -58.29 -76.98 -53.93
N ASN A 147 -57.22 -77.80 -53.93
CA ASN A 147 -56.06 -77.61 -53.05
C ASN A 147 -55.09 -76.50 -53.52
N LEU A 148 -55.57 -75.56 -54.34
CA LEU A 148 -54.78 -74.41 -54.84
C LEU A 148 -54.28 -73.50 -53.72
N HIS A 149 -54.96 -73.50 -52.57
CA HIS A 149 -54.55 -72.73 -51.40
C HIS A 149 -53.12 -73.06 -50.94
N LEU A 150 -52.61 -74.27 -51.20
CA LEU A 150 -51.24 -74.70 -50.86
C LEU A 150 -50.16 -73.95 -51.64
N HIS A 151 -50.48 -73.43 -52.83
CA HIS A 151 -49.54 -72.70 -53.68
C HIS A 151 -49.64 -71.18 -53.53
N THR A 152 -50.57 -70.68 -52.69
CA THR A 152 -50.81 -69.24 -52.52
C THR A 152 -49.61 -68.46 -52.00
N ASP A 153 -48.76 -69.08 -51.19
CA ASP A 153 -47.59 -68.40 -50.62
C ASP A 153 -46.51 -68.09 -51.67
N GLN A 154 -46.47 -68.83 -52.80
CA GLN A 154 -45.51 -68.60 -53.89
C GLN A 154 -45.84 -67.36 -54.74
N TYR A 155 -47.12 -66.99 -54.82
CA TYR A 155 -47.59 -65.86 -55.66
C TYR A 155 -48.02 -64.66 -54.82
N LYS A 156 -47.84 -64.73 -53.49
CA LYS A 156 -48.28 -63.71 -52.53
C LYS A 156 -47.62 -62.35 -52.78
N ASP A 157 -46.38 -62.34 -53.26
CA ASP A 157 -45.64 -61.10 -53.52
C ASP A 157 -46.11 -60.38 -54.78
N ASN A 158 -46.71 -61.10 -55.74
CA ASN A 158 -47.24 -60.56 -57.00
C ASN A 158 -48.64 -59.94 -56.86
N ILE A 159 -49.24 -60.01 -55.67
CA ILE A 159 -50.54 -59.43 -55.38
C ILE A 159 -50.44 -57.90 -55.25
N SER A 160 -51.40 -57.16 -55.84
CA SER A 160 -51.55 -55.70 -55.68
C SER A 160 -51.62 -55.27 -54.21
N LEU A 161 -51.09 -54.07 -53.93
CA LEU A 161 -51.08 -53.47 -52.58
C LEU A 161 -52.48 -53.40 -51.94
N GLN A 162 -53.52 -53.05 -52.71
CA GLN A 162 -54.90 -52.98 -52.22
C GLN A 162 -55.41 -54.34 -51.73
N LYS A 163 -55.11 -55.41 -52.48
CA LYS A 163 -55.47 -56.79 -52.12
C LYS A 163 -54.66 -57.28 -50.90
N LYS A 164 -53.40 -56.85 -50.75
CA LYS A 164 -52.58 -57.11 -49.56
C LYS A 164 -53.13 -56.41 -48.30
N LEU A 165 -53.56 -55.15 -48.42
CA LEU A 165 -54.19 -54.40 -47.33
C LEU A 165 -55.51 -55.03 -46.86
N PHE A 166 -56.35 -55.47 -47.81
CA PHE A 166 -57.59 -56.20 -47.50
C PHE A 166 -57.31 -57.50 -46.74
N LEU A 167 -56.31 -58.28 -47.19
CA LEU A 167 -55.89 -59.49 -46.50
C LEU A 167 -55.33 -59.21 -45.10
N SER A 168 -54.60 -58.09 -44.91
CA SER A 168 -54.13 -57.65 -43.59
C SER A 168 -55.30 -57.34 -42.66
N SER A 169 -56.28 -56.59 -43.17
CA SER A 169 -57.47 -56.18 -42.41
C SER A 169 -58.27 -57.40 -41.92
N ILE A 170 -58.41 -58.45 -42.73
CA ILE A 170 -59.09 -59.69 -42.32
C ILE A 170 -58.29 -60.45 -41.26
N LYS A 171 -56.95 -60.45 -41.34
CA LYS A 171 -56.11 -61.06 -40.29
C LYS A 171 -56.18 -60.28 -38.98
N GLU A 172 -56.19 -58.96 -39.05
CA GLU A 172 -56.40 -58.10 -37.90
C GLU A 172 -57.78 -58.35 -37.28
N LEU A 173 -58.82 -58.48 -38.11
CA LEU A 173 -60.16 -58.85 -37.65
C LEU A 173 -60.15 -60.21 -36.92
N ARG A 174 -59.46 -61.24 -37.46
CA ARG A 174 -59.27 -62.52 -36.74
C ARG A 174 -58.61 -62.31 -35.39
N ASN A 175 -57.57 -61.48 -35.30
CA ASN A 175 -56.86 -61.22 -34.05
C ASN A 175 -57.72 -60.45 -33.03
N ILE A 176 -58.54 -59.50 -33.49
CA ILE A 176 -59.51 -58.78 -32.66
C ILE A 176 -60.56 -59.76 -32.14
N ILE A 177 -61.10 -60.62 -33.01
CA ILE A 177 -62.09 -61.63 -32.63
C ILE A 177 -61.48 -62.64 -31.66
N TYR A 178 -60.24 -63.08 -31.87
CA TYR A 178 -59.51 -63.90 -30.91
C TYR A 178 -59.43 -63.22 -29.53
N SER A 179 -58.98 -61.97 -29.51
CA SER A 179 -58.85 -61.19 -28.26
C SER A 179 -60.20 -60.99 -27.56
N ARG A 180 -61.26 -60.75 -28.33
CA ARG A 180 -62.64 -60.58 -27.82
C ARG A 180 -63.24 -61.88 -27.32
N LEU A 181 -63.01 -62.99 -28.02
CA LEU A 181 -63.46 -64.31 -27.61
C LEU A 181 -62.69 -64.82 -26.38
N GLN A 182 -61.47 -64.33 -26.13
CA GLN A 182 -60.73 -64.66 -24.89
C GLN A 182 -61.12 -63.77 -23.70
N LEU A 183 -61.87 -62.68 -23.93
CA LEU A 183 -62.40 -61.82 -22.86
C LEU A 183 -63.68 -62.43 -22.30
N THR A 184 -63.55 -63.06 -21.14
CA THR A 184 -64.69 -63.53 -20.36
C THR A 184 -65.18 -62.43 -19.41
N ALA A 185 -66.47 -62.42 -19.06
CA ALA A 185 -67.04 -61.49 -18.08
C ALA A 185 -66.20 -61.29 -16.79
N PRO A 186 -65.62 -62.33 -16.16
CA PRO A 186 -64.73 -62.15 -15.01
C PRO A 186 -63.40 -61.45 -15.36
N LYS A 187 -62.86 -61.66 -16.57
CA LYS A 187 -61.66 -60.94 -17.05
C LYS A 187 -61.95 -59.47 -17.30
N GLU A 188 -63.13 -59.13 -17.83
CA GLU A 188 -63.56 -57.73 -18.00
C GLU A 188 -63.76 -57.03 -16.65
N LEU A 189 -64.43 -57.68 -15.69
CA LEU A 189 -64.60 -57.12 -14.34
C LEU A 189 -63.25 -56.87 -13.66
N LYS A 190 -62.29 -57.81 -13.75
CA LYS A 190 -60.94 -57.63 -13.20
C LYS A 190 -60.20 -56.48 -13.88
N LYS A 191 -60.31 -56.34 -15.21
CA LYS A 191 -59.74 -55.21 -15.95
C LYS A 191 -60.31 -53.88 -15.47
N GLU A 192 -61.62 -53.80 -15.25
CA GLU A 192 -62.28 -52.60 -14.75
C GLU A 192 -61.84 -52.27 -13.32
N GLN A 193 -61.70 -53.26 -12.44
CA GLN A 193 -61.17 -53.08 -11.09
C GLN A 193 -59.75 -52.52 -11.10
N ILE A 194 -58.86 -53.05 -11.95
CA ILE A 194 -57.49 -52.54 -12.10
C ILE A 194 -57.52 -51.10 -12.62
N LEU A 195 -58.36 -50.81 -13.61
CA LEU A 195 -58.48 -49.48 -14.20
C LEU A 195 -58.98 -48.46 -13.16
N HIS A 196 -59.94 -48.85 -12.31
CA HIS A 196 -60.42 -48.01 -11.22
C HIS A 196 -59.34 -47.79 -10.14
N GLN A 197 -58.56 -48.82 -9.80
CA GLN A 197 -57.42 -48.66 -8.88
C GLN A 197 -56.35 -47.72 -9.44
N MET A 198 -56.03 -47.83 -10.74
CA MET A 198 -55.11 -46.93 -11.42
C MET A 198 -55.62 -45.50 -11.42
N TRP A 199 -56.91 -45.31 -11.69
CA TRP A 199 -57.56 -44.00 -11.64
C TRP A 199 -57.47 -43.35 -10.25
N LYS A 200 -57.78 -44.10 -9.17
CA LYS A 200 -57.61 -43.62 -7.79
C LYS A 200 -56.16 -43.23 -7.46
N LYS A 201 -55.18 -43.99 -7.96
CA LYS A 201 -53.76 -43.67 -7.77
C LYS A 201 -53.36 -42.41 -8.55
N TYR A 202 -53.87 -42.26 -9.77
CA TYR A 202 -53.68 -41.07 -10.59
C TYR A 202 -54.23 -39.83 -9.90
N GLU A 203 -55.46 -39.90 -9.37
CA GLU A 203 -56.11 -38.80 -8.66
C GLU A 203 -55.30 -38.37 -7.42
N LYS A 204 -54.89 -39.32 -6.57
CA LYS A 204 -54.00 -39.04 -5.43
C LYS A 204 -52.66 -38.42 -5.85
N THR A 205 -52.12 -38.85 -6.97
CA THR A 205 -50.85 -38.32 -7.48
C THR A 205 -51.02 -36.90 -8.01
N LYS A 206 -52.15 -36.62 -8.66
CA LYS A 206 -52.53 -35.28 -9.12
C LYS A 206 -52.70 -34.31 -7.94
N ASP A 207 -53.35 -34.74 -6.86
CA ASP A 207 -53.50 -33.93 -5.64
C ASP A 207 -52.14 -33.66 -4.97
N LYS A 208 -51.26 -34.66 -4.93
CA LYS A 208 -49.88 -34.45 -4.46
C LYS A 208 -49.14 -33.45 -5.34
N LEU A 209 -49.26 -33.56 -6.66
CA LEU A 209 -48.58 -32.69 -7.61
C LEU A 209 -49.07 -31.24 -7.52
N THR A 210 -50.37 -31.03 -7.30
CA THR A 210 -50.93 -29.69 -7.05
C THR A 210 -50.42 -29.11 -5.74
N SER A 211 -50.44 -29.87 -4.64
CA SER A 211 -49.88 -29.40 -3.35
C SER A 211 -48.38 -29.07 -3.41
N LEU A 212 -47.59 -29.86 -4.15
CA LEU A 212 -46.17 -29.59 -4.37
C LEU A 212 -45.96 -28.33 -5.21
N ARG A 213 -46.82 -28.10 -6.21
CA ARG A 213 -46.78 -26.89 -7.04
C ARG A 213 -47.09 -25.64 -6.22
N GLU A 214 -48.09 -25.69 -5.35
CA GLU A 214 -48.43 -24.60 -4.44
C GLU A 214 -47.27 -24.28 -3.49
N LYS A 215 -46.66 -25.31 -2.88
CA LYS A 215 -45.47 -25.14 -2.03
C LYS A 215 -44.29 -24.54 -2.80
N TRP A 216 -44.09 -24.93 -4.05
CA TRP A 216 -43.04 -24.37 -4.89
C TRP A 216 -43.28 -22.91 -5.23
N ILE A 217 -44.52 -22.54 -5.61
CA ILE A 217 -44.90 -21.14 -5.87
C ILE A 217 -44.68 -20.29 -4.61
N TYR A 218 -45.16 -20.75 -3.46
CA TYR A 218 -44.99 -20.05 -2.18
C TYR A 218 -43.51 -19.84 -1.82
N ARG A 219 -42.68 -20.89 -1.94
CA ARG A 219 -41.23 -20.77 -1.68
C ARG A 219 -40.55 -19.80 -2.66
N LYS A 220 -40.95 -19.83 -3.93
CA LYS A 220 -40.42 -18.92 -4.95
C LYS A 220 -40.78 -17.47 -4.64
N GLU A 221 -42.02 -17.18 -4.33
CA GLU A 221 -42.49 -15.82 -3.98
C GLU A 221 -41.78 -15.30 -2.73
N ASN A 222 -41.69 -16.11 -1.67
CA ASN A 222 -40.98 -15.75 -0.44
C ASN A 222 -39.48 -15.51 -0.69
N PHE A 223 -38.86 -16.29 -1.58
CA PHE A 223 -37.47 -16.08 -1.97
C PHE A 223 -37.29 -14.79 -2.77
N GLU A 224 -38.18 -14.51 -3.73
CA GLU A 224 -38.16 -13.27 -4.51
C GLU A 224 -38.35 -12.03 -3.61
N GLU A 225 -39.23 -12.11 -2.62
CA GLU A 225 -39.43 -11.06 -1.60
C GLU A 225 -38.17 -10.85 -0.74
N LYS A 226 -37.57 -11.93 -0.21
CA LYS A 226 -36.31 -11.84 0.55
C LYS A 226 -35.18 -11.25 -0.30
N MET A 227 -35.06 -11.64 -1.56
CA MET A 227 -34.05 -11.10 -2.48
C MET A 227 -34.29 -9.61 -2.75
N GLN A 228 -35.54 -9.21 -2.99
CA GLN A 228 -35.90 -7.81 -3.20
C GLN A 228 -35.54 -6.96 -1.97
N ASN A 229 -35.85 -7.43 -0.76
CA ASN A 229 -35.47 -6.76 0.49
C ASN A 229 -33.95 -6.61 0.63
N LYS A 230 -33.18 -7.66 0.32
CA LYS A 230 -31.70 -7.61 0.32
C LYS A 230 -31.17 -6.61 -0.72
N TYR A 231 -31.77 -6.54 -1.92
CA TYR A 231 -31.40 -5.55 -2.94
C TYR A 231 -31.68 -4.11 -2.51
N GLU A 232 -32.83 -3.85 -1.89
CA GLU A 232 -33.19 -2.53 -1.36
C GLU A 232 -32.23 -2.09 -0.24
N LEU A 233 -31.83 -3.02 0.63
CA LEU A 233 -30.85 -2.76 1.68
C LEU A 233 -29.47 -2.43 1.09
N ILE A 234 -29.01 -3.19 0.09
CA ILE A 234 -27.77 -2.91 -0.65
C ILE A 234 -27.83 -1.51 -1.29
N GLU A 235 -28.97 -1.12 -1.86
CA GLU A 235 -29.13 0.20 -2.46
C GLU A 235 -29.07 1.32 -1.43
N LYS A 236 -29.64 1.12 -0.24
CA LYS A 236 -29.53 2.06 0.89
C LYS A 236 -28.07 2.24 1.32
N TYR A 237 -27.34 1.15 1.54
CA TYR A 237 -25.93 1.23 1.93
C TYR A 237 -25.05 1.87 0.86
N LYS A 238 -25.34 1.63 -0.43
CA LYS A 238 -24.64 2.34 -1.52
C LYS A 238 -24.84 3.85 -1.44
N LYS A 239 -26.08 4.30 -1.19
CA LYS A 239 -26.38 5.74 -1.03
C LYS A 239 -25.68 6.33 0.18
N GLU A 240 -25.64 5.60 1.30
CA GLU A 240 -24.94 6.03 2.51
C GLU A 240 -23.42 6.17 2.29
N ILE A 241 -22.80 5.19 1.64
CA ILE A 241 -21.38 5.26 1.25
C ILE A 241 -21.11 6.48 0.36
N ASP A 242 -21.99 6.77 -0.60
CA ASP A 242 -21.82 7.92 -1.49
C ASP A 242 -21.99 9.26 -0.76
N ILE A 243 -22.86 9.34 0.25
CA ILE A 243 -23.00 10.52 1.11
C ILE A 243 -21.72 10.70 1.95
N LEU A 244 -21.26 9.65 2.63
CA LEU A 244 -20.05 9.70 3.44
C LEU A 244 -18.80 10.07 2.63
N LYS A 245 -18.70 9.57 1.39
CA LYS A 245 -17.62 9.98 0.47
C LYS A 245 -17.67 11.47 0.19
N LYS A 246 -18.84 12.02 -0.16
CA LYS A 246 -18.98 13.47 -0.42
C LYS A 246 -18.68 14.30 0.83
N GLU A 247 -19.14 13.88 2.00
CA GLU A 247 -18.82 14.54 3.26
C GLU A 247 -17.31 14.53 3.54
N SER A 248 -16.64 13.39 3.33
CA SER A 248 -15.19 13.29 3.49
C SER A 248 -14.42 14.14 2.49
N GLU A 249 -14.87 14.24 1.24
CA GLU A 249 -14.26 15.10 0.21
C GLU A 249 -14.37 16.58 0.61
N ILE A 250 -15.55 17.01 1.08
CA ILE A 250 -15.78 18.38 1.56
C ILE A 250 -14.91 18.67 2.78
N GLU A 251 -14.80 17.73 3.73
CA GLU A 251 -13.97 17.91 4.92
C GLU A 251 -12.48 18.01 4.56
N ILE A 252 -11.97 17.14 3.70
CA ILE A 252 -10.59 17.19 3.21
C ILE A 252 -10.33 18.54 2.51
N GLU A 253 -11.23 18.98 1.64
CA GLU A 253 -11.09 20.25 0.93
C GLU A 253 -11.09 21.44 1.91
N SER A 254 -11.99 21.43 2.91
CA SER A 254 -12.03 22.44 3.96
C SER A 254 -10.73 22.49 4.77
N GLN A 255 -10.17 21.33 5.15
CA GLN A 255 -8.90 21.25 5.86
C GLN A 255 -7.73 21.74 5.01
N ILE A 256 -7.70 21.42 3.70
CA ILE A 256 -6.68 21.93 2.77
C ILE A 256 -6.77 23.46 2.67
N GLN A 257 -7.98 24.01 2.53
CA GLN A 257 -8.20 25.45 2.47
C GLN A 257 -7.75 26.14 3.76
N GLN A 258 -8.12 25.60 4.93
CA GLN A 258 -7.71 26.13 6.23
C GLN A 258 -6.18 26.07 6.41
N SER A 259 -5.56 24.96 5.99
CA SER A 259 -4.10 24.80 6.03
C SER A 259 -3.41 25.84 5.13
N ASN A 260 -3.92 26.07 3.92
CA ASN A 260 -3.40 27.07 2.99
C ASN A 260 -3.49 28.48 3.57
N VAL A 261 -4.62 28.85 4.19
CA VAL A 261 -4.78 30.14 4.89
C VAL A 261 -3.74 30.28 6.00
N ASN A 262 -3.60 29.25 6.84
CA ASN A 262 -2.63 29.24 7.93
C ASN A 262 -1.18 29.38 7.42
N ILE A 263 -0.82 28.70 6.33
CA ILE A 263 0.50 28.81 5.70
C ILE A 263 0.75 30.22 5.18
N ILE A 264 -0.23 30.82 4.50
CA ILE A 264 -0.14 32.20 3.98
C ILE A 264 0.09 33.18 5.13
N ASP A 265 -0.66 33.06 6.23
CA ASP A 265 -0.52 33.95 7.38
C ASP A 265 0.81 33.74 8.13
N PHE A 266 1.30 32.50 8.19
CA PHE A 266 2.63 32.21 8.69
C PHE A 266 3.72 32.86 7.82
N CYS A 267 3.62 32.74 6.49
CA CYS A 267 4.53 33.38 5.55
C CYS A 267 4.53 34.90 5.72
N LYS A 268 3.36 35.55 5.75
CA LYS A 268 3.24 37.00 6.01
C LYS A 268 3.90 37.40 7.33
N THR A 269 3.71 36.61 8.38
CA THR A 269 4.33 36.87 9.69
C THR A 269 5.85 36.78 9.62
N LYS A 270 6.38 35.79 8.87
CA LYS A 270 7.82 35.63 8.64
C LYS A 270 8.39 36.76 7.78
N ASP A 271 7.70 37.15 6.72
CA ASP A 271 8.10 38.26 5.85
C ASP A 271 8.16 39.57 6.63
N ASN A 272 7.14 39.87 7.44
CA ASN A 272 7.15 41.02 8.35
C ASN A 272 8.33 40.97 9.34
N ALA A 273 8.63 39.80 9.91
CA ALA A 273 9.75 39.64 10.83
C ALA A 273 11.11 39.84 10.13
N ILE A 274 11.23 39.41 8.86
CA ILE A 274 12.42 39.65 8.04
C ILE A 274 12.56 41.14 7.73
N GLU A 275 11.47 41.81 7.35
CA GLU A 275 11.45 43.24 7.08
C GLU A 275 11.86 44.06 8.31
N ILE A 276 11.33 43.73 9.50
CA ILE A 276 11.73 44.37 10.76
C ILE A 276 13.24 44.20 11.01
N LYS A 277 13.77 42.98 10.82
CA LYS A 277 15.21 42.73 10.99
C LYS A 277 16.07 43.51 9.98
N TYR A 278 15.59 43.64 8.75
CA TYR A 278 16.26 44.41 7.71
C TYR A 278 16.30 45.90 8.08
N ASN A 279 15.18 46.47 8.50
CA ASN A 279 15.08 47.86 8.94
C ASN A 279 16.00 48.12 10.15
N MET A 280 15.99 47.24 11.17
CA MET A 280 16.89 47.35 12.32
C MET A 280 18.38 47.30 11.91
N ALA A 281 18.73 46.47 10.93
CA ALA A 281 20.11 46.39 10.43
C ALA A 281 20.52 47.67 9.71
N GLU A 282 19.64 48.26 8.91
CA GLU A 282 19.91 49.53 8.22
C GLU A 282 20.01 50.70 9.22
N ASP A 283 19.11 50.75 10.21
CA ASP A 283 19.18 51.73 11.31
C ASP A 283 20.51 51.63 12.08
N SER A 284 20.94 50.40 12.41
CA SER A 284 22.22 50.16 13.09
C SER A 284 23.42 50.60 12.24
N LYS A 285 23.36 50.39 10.92
CA LYS A 285 24.41 50.79 9.98
C LYS A 285 24.45 52.31 9.83
N GLU A 286 23.30 52.97 9.82
CA GLU A 286 23.23 54.44 9.82
C GLU A 286 23.77 55.02 11.14
N ALA A 287 23.36 54.47 12.28
CA ALA A 287 23.89 54.85 13.59
C ALA A 287 25.42 54.68 13.66
N TYR A 288 25.95 53.58 13.12
CA TYR A 288 27.38 53.35 13.03
C TYR A 288 28.09 54.38 12.14
N LYS A 289 27.53 54.70 10.96
CA LYS A 289 28.06 55.76 10.08
C LYS A 289 28.09 57.12 10.79
N GLN A 290 27.02 57.47 11.50
CA GLN A 290 26.96 58.71 12.27
C GLN A 290 28.01 58.75 13.38
N LEU A 291 28.18 57.66 14.13
CA LEU A 291 29.20 57.53 15.17
C LEU A 291 30.61 57.63 14.59
N LEU A 292 30.86 56.97 13.47
CA LEU A 292 32.13 57.03 12.74
C LEU A 292 32.46 58.47 12.35
N ASN A 293 31.49 59.20 11.78
CA ASN A 293 31.66 60.61 11.42
C ASN A 293 31.94 61.48 12.66
N LYS A 294 31.24 61.26 13.78
CA LYS A 294 31.53 61.94 15.05
C LYS A 294 32.95 61.66 15.56
N ASN A 295 33.41 60.42 15.45
CA ASN A 295 34.77 60.05 15.83
C ASN A 295 35.82 60.68 14.91
N LEU A 296 35.61 60.65 13.59
CA LEU A 296 36.52 61.27 12.62
C LEU A 296 36.63 62.79 12.81
N THR A 297 35.52 63.47 13.07
CA THR A 297 35.53 64.92 13.36
C THR A 297 36.23 65.23 14.68
N LYS A 298 35.99 64.44 15.73
CA LYS A 298 36.73 64.54 17.00
C LYS A 298 38.22 64.30 16.80
N GLU A 299 38.60 63.29 16.03
CA GLU A 299 39.99 62.97 15.73
C GLU A 299 40.66 64.11 14.95
N LYS A 300 40.02 64.65 13.92
CA LYS A 300 40.52 65.83 13.19
C LYS A 300 40.77 67.01 14.12
N ARG A 301 39.81 67.33 15.00
CA ARG A 301 39.94 68.41 15.99
C ARG A 301 41.10 68.17 16.96
N LEU A 302 41.29 66.93 17.43
CA LEU A 302 42.42 66.57 18.30
C LEU A 302 43.76 66.67 17.56
N ARG A 303 43.82 66.25 16.28
CA ARG A 303 45.01 66.42 15.43
C ARG A 303 45.36 67.90 15.23
N GLU A 304 44.36 68.76 14.99
CA GLU A 304 44.56 70.20 14.90
C GLU A 304 45.04 70.82 16.21
N GLN A 305 44.44 70.43 17.34
CA GLN A 305 44.89 70.87 18.68
C GLN A 305 46.34 70.44 18.95
N LYS A 306 46.69 69.19 18.64
CA LYS A 306 48.05 68.68 18.73
C LYS A 306 49.00 69.49 17.85
N ALA A 307 48.63 69.78 16.60
CA ALA A 307 49.45 70.59 15.70
C ALA A 307 49.67 72.01 16.23
N LYS A 308 48.63 72.66 16.77
CA LYS A 308 48.74 73.97 17.43
C LYS A 308 49.64 73.95 18.66
N ALA A 309 49.53 72.91 19.49
CA ALA A 309 50.38 72.74 20.67
C ALA A 309 51.85 72.52 20.26
N ILE A 310 52.12 71.70 19.25
CA ILE A 310 53.47 71.50 18.69
C ILE A 310 54.01 72.83 18.15
N GLN A 311 53.22 73.58 17.38
CA GLN A 311 53.63 74.88 16.86
C GLN A 311 53.94 75.87 18.00
N GLY A 312 53.12 75.90 19.05
CA GLY A 312 53.37 76.70 20.25
C GLY A 312 54.67 76.33 20.96
N LEU A 313 54.92 75.03 21.16
CA LEU A 313 56.18 74.53 21.73
C LEU A 313 57.39 74.89 20.86
N GLN A 314 57.25 74.82 19.54
CA GLN A 314 58.32 75.17 18.62
C GLN A 314 58.63 76.67 18.62
N ILE A 315 57.61 77.52 18.79
CA ILE A 315 57.82 78.96 19.01
C ILE A 315 58.56 79.21 20.33
N ILE A 316 58.20 78.52 21.41
CA ILE A 316 58.89 78.65 22.71
C ILE A 316 60.35 78.17 22.60
N LEU A 317 60.58 77.04 21.92
CA LEU A 317 61.92 76.52 21.68
C LEU A 317 62.77 77.53 20.90
N ASN A 318 62.23 78.07 19.80
CA ASN A 318 62.92 79.09 19.02
C ASN A 318 63.22 80.34 19.84
N LYS A 319 62.29 80.79 20.71
CA LYS A 319 62.55 81.91 21.63
C LYS A 319 63.67 81.59 22.62
N TYR A 320 63.68 80.40 23.19
CA TYR A 320 64.75 79.96 24.08
C TYR A 320 66.10 79.90 23.35
N ASP A 321 66.13 79.37 22.12
CA ASP A 321 67.36 79.30 21.32
C ASP A 321 67.90 80.70 20.99
N VAL A 322 67.04 81.68 20.72
CA VAL A 322 67.48 83.08 20.50
C VAL A 322 67.89 83.76 21.81
N GLU A 323 67.02 83.80 22.82
CA GLU A 323 67.25 84.56 24.06
C GLU A 323 68.34 83.92 24.94
N VAL A 324 68.35 82.59 25.07
CA VAL A 324 69.32 81.89 25.93
C VAL A 324 70.52 81.42 25.11
N GLY A 325 70.32 80.96 23.87
CA GLY A 325 71.39 80.45 23.03
C GLY A 325 72.25 81.53 22.38
N GLU A 326 71.68 82.67 21.94
CA GLU A 326 72.48 83.72 21.28
C GLU A 326 72.82 84.88 22.22
N GLU A 327 71.84 85.46 22.92
CA GLU A 327 72.10 86.66 23.75
C GLU A 327 72.96 86.33 24.98
N ARG A 328 72.62 85.27 25.72
CA ARG A 328 73.39 84.90 26.92
C ARG A 328 74.80 84.41 26.59
N THR A 329 74.99 83.79 25.43
CA THR A 329 76.32 83.37 24.96
C THR A 329 77.17 84.57 24.56
N LYS A 330 76.57 85.59 23.92
CA LYS A 330 77.23 86.88 23.67
C LYS A 330 77.59 87.60 24.97
N GLU A 331 76.68 87.68 25.94
CA GLU A 331 76.96 88.27 27.25
C GLU A 331 78.11 87.54 27.99
N LEU A 332 78.13 86.20 27.93
CA LEU A 332 79.21 85.40 28.50
C LEU A 332 80.55 85.64 27.79
N GLU A 333 80.55 85.73 26.47
CA GLU A 333 81.75 86.06 25.68
C GLU A 333 82.27 87.47 26.02
N GLU A 334 81.38 88.47 26.13
CA GLU A 334 81.74 89.83 26.54
C GLU A 334 82.35 89.88 27.94
N LEU A 335 81.74 89.20 28.91
CA LEU A 335 82.26 89.09 30.28
C LEU A 335 83.59 88.35 30.33
N HIS A 336 83.76 87.29 29.54
CA HIS A 336 85.02 86.54 29.46
C HIS A 336 86.14 87.41 28.90
N ASN A 337 85.87 88.18 27.83
CA ASN A 337 86.80 89.13 27.25
C ASN A 337 87.21 90.23 28.24
N ALA A 338 86.25 90.75 29.02
CA ALA A 338 86.54 91.75 30.05
C ALA A 338 87.42 91.20 31.19
N LEU A 339 87.18 89.95 31.60
CA LEU A 339 87.99 89.28 32.62
C LEU A 339 89.42 89.05 32.13
N ASP A 340 89.59 88.60 30.89
CA ASP A 340 90.92 88.40 30.29
C ASP A 340 91.69 89.71 30.12
N LEU A 341 91.01 90.82 29.83
CA LEU A 341 91.62 92.15 29.80
C LEU A 341 92.16 92.53 31.19
N GLN A 342 91.35 92.38 32.23
CA GLN A 342 91.79 92.66 33.61
C GLN A 342 92.90 91.73 34.09
N ARG A 343 92.91 90.47 33.66
CA ARG A 343 94.02 89.55 33.95
C ARG A 343 95.32 90.03 33.32
N LYS A 344 95.28 90.51 32.07
CA LYS A 344 96.44 91.09 31.40
C LYS A 344 96.94 92.34 32.13
N GLU A 345 96.04 93.24 32.50
CA GLU A 345 96.38 94.44 33.28
C GLU A 345 97.00 94.07 34.64
N PHE A 346 96.44 93.07 35.33
CA PHE A 346 96.97 92.57 36.60
C PHE A 346 98.36 91.95 36.44
N THR A 347 98.62 91.17 35.39
CA THR A 347 99.96 90.63 35.12
C THR A 347 100.98 91.72 34.85
N VAL A 348 100.63 92.75 34.07
CA VAL A 348 101.53 93.89 33.81
C VAL A 348 101.85 94.64 35.11
N TRP A 349 100.84 94.87 35.96
CA TRP A 349 101.04 95.54 37.25
C TRP A 349 101.91 94.71 38.21
N LYS A 350 101.70 93.39 38.25
CA LYS A 350 102.49 92.48 39.09
C LYS A 350 103.98 92.53 38.74
N ASP A 351 104.30 92.45 37.45
CA ASP A 351 105.69 92.40 36.97
C ASP A 351 106.39 93.77 37.11
N THR A 352 105.67 94.88 36.93
CA THR A 352 106.27 96.23 36.93
C THR A 352 106.35 96.90 38.29
N VAL A 353 105.41 96.64 39.19
CA VAL A 353 105.29 97.37 40.48
C VAL A 353 105.55 96.46 41.67
N PHE A 354 104.97 95.26 41.68
CA PHE A 354 104.95 94.41 42.87
C PHE A 354 106.25 93.62 43.06
N GLU A 355 106.74 92.94 42.02
CA GLU A 355 107.98 92.15 42.09
C GLU A 355 109.22 93.00 42.44
N PRO A 356 109.43 94.18 41.83
CA PRO A 356 110.55 95.06 42.19
C PRO A 356 110.48 95.55 43.65
N GLN A 357 109.27 95.77 44.19
CA GLN A 357 109.09 96.18 45.58
C GLN A 357 109.38 95.04 46.58
N ILE A 358 109.02 93.80 46.23
CA ILE A 358 109.37 92.63 47.05
C ILE A 358 110.89 92.46 47.11
N GLU A 359 111.58 92.56 45.97
CA GLU A 359 113.04 92.45 45.94
C GLU A 359 113.73 93.56 46.75
N LEU A 360 113.25 94.80 46.64
CA LEU A 360 113.76 95.92 47.42
C LEU A 360 113.54 95.72 48.93
N HIS A 361 112.35 95.26 49.33
CA HIS A 361 112.03 95.01 50.73
C HIS A 361 112.85 93.84 51.31
N ALA A 362 113.01 92.76 50.55
CA ALA A 362 113.84 91.62 50.97
C ALA A 362 115.30 92.04 51.19
N ARG A 363 115.85 92.87 50.29
CA ARG A 363 117.20 93.43 50.42
C ARG A 363 117.37 94.30 51.67
N LEU A 364 116.42 95.22 51.92
CA LEU A 364 116.44 96.09 53.10
C LEU A 364 116.30 95.32 54.41
N MET A 365 115.46 94.28 54.44
CA MET A 365 115.30 93.42 55.61
C MET A 365 116.56 92.63 55.92
N GLN A 366 117.29 92.19 54.88
CA GLN A 366 118.55 91.46 55.03
C GLN A 366 119.66 92.36 55.60
N GLU A 367 119.80 93.59 55.09
CA GLU A 367 120.72 94.60 55.63
C GLU A 367 120.42 94.91 57.11
N LYS A 368 119.14 95.00 57.48
CA LYS A 368 118.72 95.22 58.87
C LYS A 368 119.09 94.05 59.79
N THR A 369 118.91 92.80 59.34
CA THR A 369 119.25 91.64 60.15
C THR A 369 120.76 91.51 60.39
N ASP A 370 121.59 91.91 59.42
CA ASP A 370 123.05 91.87 59.55
C ASP A 370 123.57 92.97 60.50
N THR A 371 122.98 94.16 60.51
CA THR A 371 123.34 95.23 61.46
C THR A 371 122.96 94.88 62.89
N GLU A 372 121.75 94.35 63.13
CA GLU A 372 121.30 93.90 64.45
C GLU A 372 122.19 92.75 64.99
N ARG A 373 122.67 91.85 64.12
CA ARG A 373 123.60 90.77 64.51
C ARG A 373 124.95 91.31 64.98
N MET A 374 125.51 92.30 64.27
CA MET A 374 126.79 92.91 64.65
C MET A 374 126.71 93.66 65.99
N GLU A 375 125.60 94.34 66.27
CA GLU A 375 125.38 95.02 67.56
C GLU A 375 125.25 94.02 68.73
N MET A 376 124.55 92.91 68.52
CA MET A 376 124.37 91.88 69.53
C MET A 376 125.71 91.18 69.88
N GLU A 377 126.54 90.89 68.87
CA GLU A 377 127.87 90.30 69.04
C GLU A 377 128.79 91.23 69.87
N GLN A 378 128.78 92.54 69.61
CA GLN A 378 129.55 93.53 70.38
C GLN A 378 129.12 93.59 71.85
N SER A 379 127.80 93.62 72.10
CA SER A 379 127.26 93.68 73.47
C SER A 379 127.59 92.41 74.27
N MET A 380 127.56 91.25 73.62
CA MET A 380 127.95 89.96 74.20
C MET A 380 129.45 89.89 74.54
N LEU A 381 130.32 90.47 73.71
CA LEU A 381 131.76 90.56 73.95
C LEU A 381 132.07 91.39 75.21
N ILE A 382 131.42 92.55 75.36
CA ILE A 382 131.56 93.43 76.53
C ILE A 382 131.07 92.73 77.81
N PHE A 383 129.95 92.02 77.71
CA PHE A 383 129.42 91.22 78.82
C PHE A 383 130.40 90.11 79.26
N MET A 384 131.01 89.40 78.31
CA MET A 384 132.02 88.37 78.56
C MET A 384 133.29 88.94 79.22
N MET A 385 133.79 90.10 78.78
CA MET A 385 134.93 90.80 79.40
C MET A 385 134.63 91.21 80.85
N ASN A 386 133.46 91.78 81.11
CA ASN A 386 133.07 92.19 82.46
C ASN A 386 132.87 91.00 83.41
N ARG A 387 132.35 89.88 82.89
CA ARG A 387 132.19 88.63 83.65
C ARG A 387 133.53 88.00 84.02
N SER A 388 134.47 87.95 83.08
CA SER A 388 135.83 87.44 83.33
C SER A 388 136.61 88.34 84.31
N ALA A 389 136.47 89.66 84.22
CA ALA A 389 137.03 90.59 85.21
C ALA A 389 136.48 90.37 86.64
N ARG A 390 135.17 90.13 86.80
CA ARG A 390 134.58 89.81 88.11
C ARG A 390 135.10 88.49 88.70
N ILE A 391 135.33 87.48 87.88
CA ILE A 391 135.88 86.19 88.33
C ILE A 391 137.31 86.38 88.85
N LEU A 392 138.14 87.12 88.11
CA LEU A 392 139.51 87.48 88.53
C LEU A 392 139.52 88.25 89.86
N GLN A 393 138.66 89.27 89.99
CA GLN A 393 138.54 90.06 91.22
C GLN A 393 138.07 89.20 92.42
N LYS A 394 137.14 88.26 92.19
CA LYS A 394 136.65 87.35 93.23
C LYS A 394 137.78 86.44 93.73
N CYS A 395 138.51 85.78 92.82
CA CYS A 395 139.64 84.92 93.15
C CYS A 395 140.76 85.67 93.91
N TRP A 396 141.05 86.92 93.52
CA TRP A 396 142.04 87.75 94.20
C TRP A 396 141.62 88.11 95.63
N ARG A 397 140.36 88.54 95.83
CA ARG A 397 139.83 88.89 97.17
C ARG A 397 139.84 87.69 98.12
N THR A 398 139.52 86.48 97.65
CA THR A 398 139.64 85.25 98.47
C THR A 398 141.08 84.95 98.86
N MET A 399 142.06 85.22 97.98
CA MET A 399 143.48 85.01 98.26
C MET A 399 144.00 85.97 99.34
N VAL A 400 143.63 87.25 99.25
CA VAL A 400 144.01 88.29 100.25
C VAL A 400 143.36 88.01 101.61
N ALA A 401 142.08 87.59 101.64
CA ALA A 401 141.38 87.24 102.87
C ALA A 401 141.99 86.02 103.59
N LYS A 402 142.52 85.04 102.84
CA LYS A 402 143.23 83.88 103.41
C LYS A 402 144.58 84.26 104.04
N ARG A 403 145.26 85.31 103.56
CA ARG A 403 146.53 85.79 104.15
C ARG A 403 146.33 86.52 105.48
N LYS A 404 145.28 87.35 105.64
CA LYS A 404 145.03 88.10 106.89
C LYS A 404 144.63 87.21 108.08
N LYS A 405 144.01 86.05 107.86
CA LYS A 405 143.55 85.14 108.94
C LYS A 405 144.66 84.35 109.66
N LYS A 406 145.94 84.42 109.23
CA LYS A 406 147.02 83.58 109.82
C LYS A 406 147.89 84.21 110.91
N LYS A 407 147.82 85.49 111.26
CA LYS A 407 148.76 86.07 112.26
C LYS A 407 148.22 87.13 113.24
N SER A 408 146.94 87.05 113.67
CA SER A 408 146.50 87.73 114.92
C SER A 408 146.49 86.80 116.16
N ARG A 409 147.24 85.69 116.11
CA ARG A 409 147.51 84.79 117.26
C ARG A 409 148.95 85.00 117.77
N ARG A 410 149.16 86.04 118.59
CA ARG A 410 150.30 86.34 119.51
C ARG A 410 150.19 87.85 119.77
N GLY A 411 149.49 88.30 120.80
CA GLY A 411 149.96 88.33 122.19
C GLY A 411 150.13 89.82 122.57
N LYS A 412 149.34 90.34 123.51
CA LYS A 412 149.63 90.39 124.95
C LYS A 412 150.63 91.49 125.34
N LYS A 413 150.13 92.69 125.69
CA LYS A 413 150.29 93.40 127.00
C LYS A 413 150.05 94.92 126.88
N LYS A 414 149.39 95.42 127.93
CA LYS A 414 149.16 96.80 128.35
C LYS A 414 148.12 97.59 127.57
#